data_AF-A0A6C0DX98-F1
#
_entry.id   AF-A0A6C0DX98-F1
#
_cell.length_a   1.000
_cell.length_b   1.000
_cell.length_c   1.000
_cell.angle_alpha   90.00
_cell.angle_beta   90.00
_cell.angle_gamma   90.00
#
_symmetry.space_group_name_H-M   'P 1'
#
loop_
_entity.id
_entity.type
_entity.pdbx_description
1 polymer ?
#
loop_
_entity_poly.entity_id
_entity_poly.type
_entity_poly.pdbx_seq_one_letter_code
_entity_poly.pdbx_strand_id
1 'polypeptide(L)'
;MSANVSSAPSPFKIGNDSDRMYYNSKELMEYKPEFYYGCKTKPRSIVQKQKIPESEYLFANLSAKEWRLSSQECKKAQLLISTEWVDKHYFKIQSPPPEVLDKTAVDENNGEEGHIEEQDVDNEEVETAPPLLELTDKEKFKDTNGNIIDIETRGERDRNKIFFKVKDVSDAFGMDGLNKTIIDIRNGYKRNKHYKTFFIRSYGVENVSTTIKKCLYLTYRGLLRVLFVSYNKNAEHFQNWAEEKLFTIQMGSKEEKIKLGADILNISMKAYKAVFDSHADKFPSIYLFRLGKVRDLRETFQIPNLISDNSYVYKYGCTDDLSRRINETGQKYGKLQNVKPELVLYRMVETKHIFDAEREIREQCKAYEKNLNTSGYIELIILTGKEYEYMKKCYKRIGNEYAGASAELQRQVQELEQKVEQEHASHKYEMLEKDMVIKEKDMTIKEKDMENKELRTKIETDSKYNELLIQHLTLKGECNVKVRE
;
A
#
# COMPACT_ATOMS: atom_id res chain seq x y z
N MET A 1 -9.41 9.50 27.80
CA MET A 1 -8.54 10.58 27.28
C MET A 1 -9.27 11.24 26.14
N SER A 2 -9.65 12.50 26.34
CA SER A 2 -10.43 13.32 25.42
C SER A 2 -9.68 13.54 24.11
N ALA A 3 -10.30 13.27 22.97
CA ALA A 3 -9.77 13.66 21.67
C ALA A 3 -9.89 15.19 21.55
N ASN A 4 -8.77 15.88 21.34
CA ASN A 4 -8.74 17.30 21.01
C ASN A 4 -9.56 17.52 19.73
N VAL A 5 -10.68 18.22 19.86
CA VAL A 5 -11.37 18.82 18.70
C VAL A 5 -10.51 20.00 18.25
N SER A 6 -9.96 19.94 17.04
CA SER A 6 -9.21 21.04 16.44
C SER A 6 -10.11 22.27 16.30
N SER A 7 -9.67 23.44 16.77
CA SER A 7 -10.39 24.71 16.61
C SER A 7 -10.52 25.08 15.13
N ALA A 8 -11.66 25.67 14.74
CA ALA A 8 -11.88 26.10 13.36
C ALA A 8 -10.79 27.10 12.89
N PRO A 9 -10.23 26.91 11.68
CA PRO A 9 -9.20 27.78 11.13
C PRO A 9 -9.75 29.19 10.93
N SER A 10 -8.97 30.20 11.31
CA SER A 10 -9.37 31.60 11.27
C SER A 10 -8.53 32.36 10.24
N PRO A 11 -9.14 33.24 9.43
CA PRO A 11 -8.39 33.99 8.44
C PRO A 11 -7.60 35.15 9.08
N PHE A 12 -6.53 35.58 8.43
CA PHE A 12 -5.66 36.66 8.90
C PHE A 12 -5.11 37.52 7.75
N LYS A 13 -4.67 38.74 8.08
CA LYS A 13 -4.00 39.66 7.14
C LYS A 13 -2.50 39.42 7.10
N ILE A 14 -1.89 39.77 5.97
CA ILE A 14 -0.44 39.76 5.78
C ILE A 14 0.03 41.19 5.56
N GLY A 15 0.94 41.67 6.41
CA GLY A 15 1.42 43.05 6.39
C GLY A 15 0.41 44.06 6.95
N ASN A 16 0.77 45.35 6.86
CA ASN A 16 0.00 46.46 7.45
C ASN A 16 -1.03 47.09 6.49
N ASP A 17 -1.04 46.72 5.20
CA ASP A 17 -1.81 47.40 4.16
C ASP A 17 -2.33 46.44 3.07
N SER A 18 -2.96 45.34 3.48
CA SER A 18 -3.75 44.52 2.55
C SER A 18 -5.16 44.33 3.08
N ASP A 19 -6.16 44.77 2.31
CA ASP A 19 -7.57 44.50 2.59
C ASP A 19 -7.95 43.02 2.38
N ARG A 20 -6.98 42.22 1.94
CA ARG A 20 -7.16 40.81 1.62
C ARG A 20 -6.74 39.93 2.78
N MET A 21 -7.66 39.04 3.16
CA MET A 21 -7.47 38.06 4.22
C MET A 21 -7.12 36.69 3.63
N TYR A 22 -6.35 35.89 4.36
CA TYR A 22 -5.87 34.57 3.94
C TYR A 22 -6.06 33.51 5.03
N TYR A 23 -6.20 32.26 4.62
CA TYR A 23 -6.13 31.09 5.48
C TYR A 23 -4.80 30.35 5.31
N ASN A 24 -4.32 29.74 6.39
CA ASN A 24 -3.18 28.83 6.34
C ASN A 24 -3.62 27.47 5.80
N SER A 25 -3.07 27.06 4.65
CA SER A 25 -3.39 25.77 4.03
C SER A 25 -3.08 24.58 4.94
N LYS A 26 -2.17 24.71 5.90
CA LYS A 26 -1.88 23.64 6.87
C LYS A 26 -3.03 23.46 7.87
N GLU A 27 -3.57 24.56 8.37
CA GLU A 27 -4.71 24.55 9.30
C GLU A 27 -5.99 24.09 8.60
N LEU A 28 -6.20 24.50 7.35
CA LEU A 28 -7.27 23.96 6.51
C LEU A 28 -7.13 22.44 6.28
N MET A 29 -5.90 21.93 6.15
CA MET A 29 -5.65 20.49 6.01
C MET A 29 -5.90 19.73 7.31
N GLU A 30 -5.57 20.31 8.46
CA GLU A 30 -5.84 19.72 9.77
C GLU A 30 -7.34 19.74 10.11
N TYR A 31 -8.07 20.76 9.67
CA TYR A 31 -9.50 20.93 9.92
C TYR A 31 -10.41 20.08 9.02
N LYS A 32 -10.10 19.99 7.71
CA LYS A 32 -10.85 19.17 6.74
C LYS A 32 -9.88 18.39 5.84
N PRO A 33 -9.25 17.32 6.37
CA PRO A 33 -8.24 16.54 5.64
C PRO A 33 -8.75 15.96 4.32
N GLU A 34 -10.06 15.77 4.17
CA GLU A 34 -10.71 15.24 2.97
C GLU A 34 -10.51 16.16 1.76
N PHE A 35 -10.50 17.49 1.97
CA PHE A 35 -10.23 18.46 0.91
C PHE A 35 -8.81 18.29 0.33
N TYR A 36 -7.88 17.84 1.18
CA TYR A 36 -6.46 17.61 0.90
C TYR A 36 -6.13 16.15 0.57
N TYR A 37 -7.12 15.31 0.26
CA TYR A 37 -6.90 13.90 -0.13
C TYR A 37 -5.84 13.78 -1.26
N GLY A 38 -4.82 12.94 -1.10
CA GLY A 38 -3.72 12.83 -2.06
C GLY A 38 -2.64 13.93 -1.99
N CYS A 39 -2.78 14.92 -1.11
CA CYS A 39 -1.79 15.99 -0.90
C CYS A 39 -1.13 15.95 0.49
N LYS A 40 -1.35 14.89 1.30
CA LYS A 40 -0.89 14.82 2.70
C LYS A 40 0.63 14.94 2.88
N THR A 41 1.42 14.34 1.99
CA THR A 41 2.89 14.40 2.02
C THR A 41 3.46 15.65 1.34
N LYS A 42 2.67 16.31 0.48
CA LYS A 42 3.02 17.55 -0.23
C LYS A 42 1.81 18.50 -0.26
N PRO A 43 1.53 19.23 0.83
CA PRO A 43 0.30 20.04 0.95
C PRO A 43 0.16 21.10 -0.15
N ARG A 44 1.28 21.60 -0.71
CA ARG A 44 1.29 22.56 -1.82
C ARG A 44 0.71 22.02 -3.12
N SER A 45 0.66 20.70 -3.30
CA SER A 45 0.02 20.08 -4.46
C SER A 45 -1.49 20.34 -4.54
N ILE A 46 -2.10 20.88 -3.47
CA ILE A 46 -3.50 21.31 -3.47
C ILE A 46 -3.78 22.40 -4.52
N VAL A 47 -2.80 23.27 -4.81
CA VAL A 47 -2.93 24.35 -5.80
C VAL A 47 -3.25 23.76 -7.17
N GLN A 48 -2.48 22.75 -7.58
CA GLN A 48 -2.66 22.06 -8.86
C GLN A 48 -3.93 21.22 -8.85
N LYS A 49 -4.19 20.50 -7.74
CA LYS A 49 -5.35 19.62 -7.61
C LYS A 49 -6.68 20.38 -7.70
N GLN A 50 -6.79 21.52 -7.03
CA GLN A 50 -8.02 22.32 -6.99
C GLN A 50 -8.04 23.44 -8.03
N LYS A 51 -7.02 23.51 -8.91
CA LYS A 51 -6.84 24.55 -9.93
C LYS A 51 -6.99 25.96 -9.33
N ILE A 52 -6.33 26.20 -8.20
CA ILE A 52 -6.36 27.49 -7.50
C ILE A 52 -5.63 28.51 -8.38
N PRO A 53 -6.26 29.62 -8.81
CA PRO A 53 -5.59 30.63 -9.63
C PRO A 53 -4.41 31.25 -8.90
N GLU A 54 -3.36 31.66 -9.63
CA GLU A 54 -2.16 32.29 -9.06
C GLU A 54 -2.47 33.60 -8.30
N SER A 55 -3.60 34.24 -8.60
CA SER A 55 -4.10 35.41 -7.86
C SER A 55 -4.66 35.08 -6.47
N GLU A 56 -5.00 33.81 -6.20
CA GLU A 56 -5.76 33.38 -5.02
C GLU A 56 -4.90 32.69 -3.96
N TYR A 57 -3.60 32.53 -4.22
CA TYR A 57 -2.68 31.97 -3.24
C TYR A 57 -1.34 32.66 -3.26
N LEU A 58 -0.62 32.54 -2.16
CA LEU A 58 0.76 33.01 -2.04
C LEU A 58 1.55 32.13 -1.09
N PHE A 59 2.86 32.27 -1.13
CA PHE A 59 3.75 31.59 -0.20
C PHE A 59 4.23 32.60 0.85
N ALA A 60 4.17 32.21 2.11
CA ALA A 60 4.64 33.05 3.20
C ALA A 60 5.29 32.21 4.30
N ASN A 61 6.29 32.78 4.97
CA ASN A 61 6.86 32.21 6.18
C ASN A 61 6.29 32.93 7.39
N LEU A 62 5.94 32.16 8.42
CA LEU A 62 5.59 32.70 9.72
C LEU A 62 6.88 32.89 10.54
N SER A 63 7.29 34.14 10.74
CA SER A 63 8.43 34.50 11.60
C SER A 63 7.97 35.53 12.63
N ALA A 64 8.29 35.32 13.91
CA ALA A 64 7.91 36.19 15.03
C ALA A 64 6.41 36.60 15.05
N LYS A 65 5.51 35.62 14.80
CA LYS A 65 4.04 35.77 14.72
C LYS A 65 3.53 36.66 13.59
N GLU A 66 4.39 37.03 12.64
CA GLU A 66 4.03 37.80 11.45
C GLU A 66 4.30 36.99 10.19
N TRP A 67 3.38 37.10 9.24
CA TRP A 67 3.50 36.46 7.94
C TRP A 67 4.32 37.35 7.01
N ARG A 68 5.39 36.79 6.44
CA ARG A 68 6.22 37.46 5.43
C ARG A 68 6.15 36.73 4.10
N LEU A 69 5.89 37.47 3.02
CA LEU A 69 5.84 36.93 1.66
C LEU A 69 7.15 36.23 1.32
N SER A 70 7.03 35.10 0.64
CA SER A 70 8.12 34.26 0.21
C SER A 70 7.84 33.74 -1.19
N SER A 71 8.84 33.09 -1.79
CA SER A 71 8.73 32.53 -3.12
C SER A 71 8.33 31.04 -3.08
N GLN A 72 7.82 30.54 -4.20
CA GLN A 72 7.40 29.15 -4.35
C GLN A 72 8.57 28.16 -4.19
N GLU A 73 9.79 28.57 -4.53
CA GLU A 73 11.01 27.77 -4.47
C GLU A 73 11.49 27.54 -3.03
N CYS A 74 11.09 28.41 -2.09
CA CYS A 74 11.42 28.26 -0.68
C CYS A 74 10.65 27.09 -0.08
N LYS A 75 11.29 25.94 0.15
CA LYS A 75 10.63 24.73 0.70
C LYS A 75 10.03 24.89 2.10
N LYS A 76 10.50 25.88 2.88
CA LYS A 76 9.99 26.18 4.24
C LYS A 76 8.72 27.06 4.25
N ALA A 77 8.41 27.73 3.13
CA ALA A 77 7.21 28.58 3.03
C ALA A 77 5.90 27.79 3.19
N GLN A 78 4.91 28.38 3.83
CA GLN A 78 3.57 27.82 3.90
C GLN A 78 2.72 28.42 2.78
N LEU A 79 1.80 27.61 2.29
CA LEU A 79 0.83 28.03 1.29
C LEU A 79 -0.32 28.74 2.01
N LEU A 80 -0.60 29.97 1.62
CA LEU A 80 -1.72 30.75 2.08
C LEU A 80 -2.70 30.94 0.92
N ILE A 81 -3.99 30.82 1.20
CA ILE A 81 -5.05 30.87 0.19
C ILE A 81 -6.03 31.97 0.61
N SER A 82 -6.46 32.80 -0.34
CA SER A 82 -7.36 33.93 -0.09
C SER A 82 -8.66 33.45 0.56
N THR A 83 -9.20 34.28 1.45
CA THR A 83 -10.53 34.08 2.04
C THR A 83 -11.61 33.96 0.97
N GLU A 84 -11.61 34.83 -0.03
CA GLU A 84 -12.56 34.82 -1.14
C GLU A 84 -12.61 33.45 -1.86
N TRP A 85 -11.45 32.83 -2.10
CA TRP A 85 -11.39 31.54 -2.74
C TRP A 85 -11.77 30.40 -1.78
N VAL A 86 -11.25 30.42 -0.55
CA VAL A 86 -11.51 29.38 0.46
C VAL A 86 -12.99 29.38 0.87
N ASP A 87 -13.59 30.53 1.13
CA ASP A 87 -14.99 30.63 1.50
C ASP A 87 -15.91 30.15 0.36
N LYS A 88 -15.49 30.34 -0.90
CA LYS A 88 -16.23 29.90 -2.09
C LYS A 88 -16.06 28.41 -2.43
N HIS A 89 -14.90 27.80 -2.17
CA HIS A 89 -14.58 26.45 -2.66
C HIS A 89 -14.31 25.43 -1.54
N TYR A 90 -13.92 25.89 -0.35
CA TYR A 90 -13.58 25.07 0.81
C TYR A 90 -14.70 25.06 1.87
N PHE A 91 -15.28 26.23 2.18
CA PHE A 91 -16.38 26.37 3.15
C PHE A 91 -17.80 26.43 2.54
N LYS A 92 -17.96 26.85 1.28
CA LYS A 92 -19.30 26.88 0.67
C LYS A 92 -19.84 25.50 0.30
N ILE A 93 -21.05 25.30 0.79
CA ILE A 93 -22.08 24.36 0.37
C ILE A 93 -22.42 24.64 -1.10
N GLN A 94 -22.45 23.62 -1.95
CA GLN A 94 -23.02 23.77 -3.31
C GLN A 94 -24.52 24.07 -3.16
N SER A 95 -24.93 25.31 -3.39
CA SER A 95 -26.32 25.67 -3.73
C SER A 95 -26.45 25.76 -5.26
N PRO A 96 -27.62 25.40 -5.83
CA PRO A 96 -27.78 25.16 -7.27
C PRO A 96 -27.83 26.47 -8.10
N PRO A 97 -27.62 26.40 -9.44
CA PRO A 97 -27.65 27.56 -10.33
C PRO A 97 -29.06 28.17 -10.52
N PRO A 98 -29.18 29.44 -10.97
CA PRO A 98 -30.43 30.21 -10.96
C PRO A 98 -31.42 29.80 -12.06
N GLU A 99 -32.71 29.93 -11.76
CA GLU A 99 -33.87 29.68 -12.64
C GLU A 99 -33.82 30.45 -13.96
N VAL A 100 -34.08 29.75 -15.06
CA VAL A 100 -34.61 30.34 -16.31
C VAL A 100 -36.06 29.88 -16.46
N LEU A 101 -36.96 30.85 -16.47
CA LEU A 101 -38.40 30.66 -16.66
C LEU A 101 -38.76 30.55 -18.15
N ASP A 102 -39.43 29.43 -18.42
CA ASP A 102 -40.68 29.28 -19.18
C ASP A 102 -40.68 28.82 -20.66
N LYS A 103 -41.39 27.68 -20.80
CA LYS A 103 -42.20 27.14 -21.91
C LYS A 103 -41.58 26.57 -23.20
N THR A 104 -41.68 25.24 -23.21
CA THR A 104 -42.21 24.37 -24.29
C THR A 104 -41.40 24.30 -25.59
N ALA A 105 -40.63 23.23 -25.77
CA ALA A 105 -41.04 22.03 -26.52
C ALA A 105 -39.81 21.21 -26.99
N VAL A 106 -39.97 19.88 -26.98
CA VAL A 106 -39.27 18.83 -27.76
C VAL A 106 -37.89 18.29 -27.27
N ASP A 107 -37.98 17.06 -26.75
CA ASP A 107 -37.08 15.87 -26.80
C ASP A 107 -35.60 15.81 -26.34
N GLU A 108 -35.34 14.63 -25.73
CA GLU A 108 -34.13 13.81 -25.63
C GLU A 108 -33.05 14.01 -24.51
N ASN A 109 -33.05 13.02 -23.60
CA ASN A 109 -31.92 12.29 -22.99
C ASN A 109 -30.73 13.04 -22.34
N ASN A 110 -30.62 12.94 -21.00
CA ASN A 110 -29.35 12.62 -20.31
C ASN A 110 -29.57 12.22 -18.83
N GLY A 111 -29.06 11.04 -18.44
CA GLY A 111 -29.28 10.42 -17.13
C GLY A 111 -28.52 11.05 -15.95
N GLU A 112 -29.26 11.27 -14.86
CA GLU A 112 -28.85 11.82 -13.56
C GLU A 112 -28.44 10.75 -12.53
N GLU A 113 -27.52 11.11 -11.64
CA GLU A 113 -27.24 10.43 -10.38
C GLU A 113 -28.39 10.68 -9.40
N GLY A 114 -29.21 9.66 -9.10
CA GLY A 114 -30.38 9.81 -8.22
C GLY A 114 -30.01 9.95 -6.74
N HIS A 115 -30.44 11.04 -6.12
CA HIS A 115 -30.71 11.11 -4.68
C HIS A 115 -32.03 10.38 -4.38
N ILE A 116 -32.05 9.57 -3.33
CA ILE A 116 -33.28 8.90 -2.87
C ILE A 116 -33.51 9.37 -1.43
N GLU A 117 -34.61 10.09 -1.21
CA GLU A 117 -35.16 10.30 0.13
C GLU A 117 -35.79 8.99 0.63
N GLU A 118 -35.73 8.74 1.94
CA GLU A 118 -35.97 7.45 2.62
C GLU A 118 -37.33 6.76 2.37
N GLN A 119 -38.21 7.28 1.50
CA GLN A 119 -39.53 6.72 1.25
C GLN A 119 -39.66 5.84 0.00
N ASP A 120 -38.66 5.78 -0.88
CA ASP A 120 -38.74 5.00 -2.14
C ASP A 120 -37.60 3.96 -2.30
N VAL A 121 -37.49 2.99 -1.39
CA VAL A 121 -36.56 1.87 -1.55
C VAL A 121 -37.30 0.54 -1.52
N ASP A 122 -37.49 -0.03 -2.72
CA ASP A 122 -37.84 -1.43 -2.88
C ASP A 122 -36.81 -2.34 -2.19
N ASN A 123 -37.34 -3.37 -1.55
CA ASN A 123 -36.78 -4.19 -0.48
C ASN A 123 -35.65 -5.18 -0.91
N GLU A 124 -34.76 -4.79 -1.84
CA GLU A 124 -33.51 -5.52 -2.12
C GLU A 124 -32.38 -5.02 -1.21
N GLU A 125 -32.06 -5.81 -0.18
CA GLU A 125 -30.91 -5.70 0.74
C GLU A 125 -29.89 -4.59 0.41
N VAL A 126 -29.95 -3.48 1.17
CA VAL A 126 -29.02 -2.34 1.06
C VAL A 126 -27.62 -2.81 1.47
N GLU A 127 -26.82 -3.25 0.50
CA GLU A 127 -25.47 -3.73 0.79
C GLU A 127 -24.51 -2.57 1.02
N THR A 128 -24.04 -2.44 2.27
CA THR A 128 -23.07 -1.43 2.67
C THR A 128 -21.70 -1.70 2.07
N ALA A 129 -20.96 -0.64 1.72
CA ALA A 129 -19.61 -0.79 1.19
C ALA A 129 -18.69 -1.55 2.16
N PRO A 130 -17.90 -2.53 1.71
CA PRO A 130 -16.91 -3.20 2.53
C PRO A 130 -15.87 -2.20 3.12
N PRO A 131 -15.08 -2.63 4.11
CA PRO A 131 -13.99 -1.83 4.66
C PRO A 131 -13.01 -1.38 3.58
N LEU A 132 -12.41 -0.21 3.77
CA LEU A 132 -11.32 0.27 2.91
C LEU A 132 -10.11 -0.66 3.05
N LEU A 133 -9.56 -1.10 1.91
CA LEU A 133 -8.38 -1.96 1.87
C LEU A 133 -7.14 -1.10 1.61
N GLU A 134 -6.23 -1.07 2.58
CA GLU A 134 -4.95 -0.37 2.44
C GLU A 134 -3.98 -1.18 1.57
N LEU A 135 -3.60 -0.60 0.44
CA LEU A 135 -2.61 -1.16 -0.49
C LEU A 135 -1.26 -0.44 -0.31
N THR A 136 -0.17 -1.21 -0.30
CA THR A 136 1.19 -0.67 -0.37
C THR A 136 1.45 -0.07 -1.76
N ASP A 137 2.42 0.84 -1.86
CA ASP A 137 2.86 1.44 -3.13
C ASP A 137 3.26 0.42 -4.21
N LYS A 138 3.63 -0.80 -3.79
CA LYS A 138 3.95 -1.93 -4.69
C LYS A 138 2.71 -2.63 -5.23
N GLU A 139 1.61 -2.64 -4.47
CA GLU A 139 0.34 -3.27 -4.83
C GLU A 139 -0.56 -2.36 -5.67
N LYS A 140 -0.30 -1.03 -5.66
CA LYS A 140 -1.08 -0.06 -6.43
C LYS A 140 -0.72 -0.09 -7.92
N PHE A 141 -1.70 0.29 -8.76
CA PHE A 141 -1.47 0.52 -10.17
C PHE A 141 -0.47 1.66 -10.37
N LYS A 142 0.29 1.61 -11.46
CA LYS A 142 1.24 2.66 -11.83
C LYS A 142 1.00 3.09 -13.26
N ASP A 143 1.22 4.37 -13.52
CA ASP A 143 1.22 4.94 -14.87
C ASP A 143 2.53 4.61 -15.60
N THR A 144 2.64 5.08 -16.85
CA THR A 144 3.82 4.88 -17.70
C THR A 144 5.11 5.52 -17.16
N ASN A 145 4.99 6.49 -16.26
CA ASN A 145 6.11 7.16 -15.62
C ASN A 145 6.46 6.51 -14.26
N GLY A 146 5.76 5.43 -13.88
CA GLY A 146 5.91 4.76 -12.60
C GLY A 146 5.23 5.48 -11.44
N ASN A 147 4.41 6.51 -11.70
CA ASN A 147 3.63 7.17 -10.67
C ASN A 147 2.47 6.29 -10.24
N ILE A 148 2.19 6.29 -8.94
CA ILE A 148 1.09 5.53 -8.35
C ILE A 148 -0.25 6.12 -8.79
N ILE A 149 -1.12 5.24 -9.28
CA ILE A 149 -2.52 5.52 -9.57
C ILE A 149 -3.33 5.11 -8.33
N ASP A 150 -3.94 6.10 -7.68
CA ASP A 150 -4.74 5.87 -6.48
C ASP A 150 -6.18 5.52 -6.85
N ILE A 151 -6.55 4.26 -6.64
CA ILE A 151 -7.91 3.75 -6.86
C ILE A 151 -8.43 3.26 -5.52
N GLU A 152 -9.53 3.85 -5.03
CA GLU A 152 -10.17 3.40 -3.80
C GLU A 152 -10.55 1.91 -3.94
N THR A 153 -9.88 1.10 -3.13
CA THR A 153 -10.02 -0.35 -3.11
C THR A 153 -10.64 -0.77 -1.79
N ARG A 154 -11.65 -1.63 -1.84
CA ARG A 154 -12.40 -2.10 -0.67
C ARG A 154 -12.48 -3.62 -0.61
N GLY A 155 -12.67 -4.14 0.59
CA GLY A 155 -12.88 -5.57 0.86
C GLY A 155 -11.64 -6.29 1.37
N GLU A 156 -11.41 -7.51 0.92
CA GLU A 156 -10.33 -8.39 1.39
C GLU A 156 -9.30 -8.67 0.28
N ARG A 157 -8.10 -9.15 0.63
CA ARG A 157 -7.10 -9.69 -0.32
C ARG A 157 -7.54 -11.05 -0.89
N ASP A 158 -8.75 -11.09 -1.46
CA ASP A 158 -9.36 -12.23 -2.12
C ASP A 158 -9.95 -11.77 -3.47
N ARG A 159 -9.69 -12.54 -4.53
CA ARG A 159 -10.11 -12.21 -5.90
C ARG A 159 -11.60 -11.88 -6.03
N ASN A 160 -12.45 -12.54 -5.26
CA ASN A 160 -13.90 -12.40 -5.33
C ASN A 160 -14.47 -11.38 -4.35
N LYS A 161 -13.65 -10.92 -3.39
CA LYS A 161 -14.05 -9.97 -2.34
C LYS A 161 -13.33 -8.62 -2.42
N ILE A 162 -12.62 -8.36 -3.51
CA ILE A 162 -11.95 -7.08 -3.76
C ILE A 162 -12.73 -6.23 -4.77
N PHE A 163 -12.89 -4.95 -4.44
CA PHE A 163 -13.73 -4.00 -5.17
C PHE A 163 -13.00 -2.69 -5.45
N PHE A 164 -13.10 -2.18 -6.68
CA PHE A 164 -12.42 -0.98 -7.16
C PHE A 164 -13.43 0.08 -7.55
N LYS A 165 -13.33 1.28 -6.99
CA LYS A 165 -14.31 2.33 -7.24
C LYS A 165 -14.29 2.77 -8.71
N VAL A 166 -15.45 2.71 -9.38
CA VAL A 166 -15.53 2.98 -10.82
C VAL A 166 -15.09 4.40 -11.15
N LYS A 167 -15.47 5.38 -10.32
CA LYS A 167 -15.09 6.77 -10.53
C LYS A 167 -13.57 6.93 -10.61
N ASP A 168 -12.86 6.36 -9.65
CA ASP A 168 -11.41 6.47 -9.60
C ASP A 168 -10.74 5.72 -10.76
N VAL A 169 -11.30 4.58 -11.20
CA VAL A 169 -10.86 3.88 -12.42
C VAL A 169 -11.12 4.73 -13.67
N SER A 170 -12.27 5.38 -13.76
CA SER A 170 -12.64 6.28 -14.85
C SER A 170 -11.63 7.43 -14.96
N ASP A 171 -11.33 8.07 -13.84
CA ASP A 171 -10.39 9.20 -13.77
C ASP A 171 -8.95 8.74 -14.08
N ALA A 172 -8.52 7.63 -13.49
CA ALA A 172 -7.19 7.06 -13.65
C ALA A 172 -6.84 6.71 -15.11
N PHE A 173 -7.81 6.16 -15.84
CA PHE A 173 -7.58 5.70 -17.20
C PHE A 173 -8.13 6.67 -18.25
N GLY A 174 -8.75 7.79 -17.86
CA GLY A 174 -9.35 8.76 -18.79
C GLY A 174 -10.51 8.16 -19.58
N MET A 175 -11.42 7.46 -18.89
CA MET A 175 -12.57 6.77 -19.48
C MET A 175 -13.87 7.51 -19.18
N ASP A 176 -14.04 8.71 -19.74
CA ASP A 176 -15.23 9.54 -19.49
C ASP A 176 -16.52 8.76 -19.75
N GLY A 177 -17.41 8.73 -18.76
CA GLY A 177 -18.68 8.02 -18.84
C GLY A 177 -18.62 6.52 -18.53
N LEU A 178 -17.52 5.99 -17.99
CA LEU A 178 -17.40 4.58 -17.59
C LEU A 178 -18.57 4.10 -16.70
N ASN A 179 -19.06 4.94 -15.79
CA ASN A 179 -20.26 4.66 -14.99
C ASN A 179 -21.46 4.29 -15.88
N LYS A 180 -21.78 5.11 -16.89
CA LYS A 180 -22.89 4.89 -17.83
C LYS A 180 -22.66 3.60 -18.62
N THR A 181 -21.44 3.39 -19.09
CA THR A 181 -21.07 2.18 -19.86
C THR A 181 -21.29 0.89 -19.07
N ILE A 182 -20.95 0.86 -17.78
CA ILE A 182 -21.07 -0.33 -16.93
C ILE A 182 -22.54 -0.66 -16.61
N ILE A 183 -23.39 0.34 -16.41
CA ILE A 183 -24.80 0.13 -16.07
C ILE A 183 -25.69 -0.11 -17.29
N ASP A 184 -25.26 0.31 -18.49
CA ASP A 184 -26.01 0.09 -19.72
C ASP A 184 -26.08 -1.41 -20.07
N ILE A 185 -27.32 -1.92 -20.10
CA ILE A 185 -27.65 -3.31 -20.38
C ILE A 185 -27.10 -3.80 -21.73
N ARG A 186 -26.95 -2.90 -22.71
CA ARG A 186 -26.46 -3.22 -24.06
C ARG A 186 -24.99 -3.60 -24.07
N ASN A 187 -24.21 -3.14 -23.10
CA ASN A 187 -22.78 -3.41 -22.99
C ASN A 187 -22.48 -4.76 -22.31
N GLY A 188 -23.50 -5.46 -21.81
CA GLY A 188 -23.39 -6.82 -21.28
C GLY A 188 -22.60 -6.94 -19.96
N TYR A 189 -22.34 -5.83 -19.26
CA TYR A 189 -21.83 -5.86 -17.88
C TYR A 189 -22.92 -6.42 -16.95
N LYS A 190 -22.53 -7.21 -15.95
CA LYS A 190 -23.47 -7.99 -15.12
C LYS A 190 -23.27 -7.62 -13.66
N ARG A 191 -24.34 -7.19 -12.98
CA ARG A 191 -24.36 -6.97 -11.53
C ARG A 191 -23.90 -8.24 -10.80
N ASN A 192 -23.18 -8.08 -9.70
CA ASN A 192 -22.56 -9.14 -8.87
C ASN A 192 -21.49 -10.01 -9.55
N LYS A 193 -21.26 -9.87 -10.86
CA LYS A 193 -20.21 -10.59 -11.60
C LYS A 193 -19.10 -9.68 -12.10
N HIS A 194 -19.47 -8.51 -12.62
CA HIS A 194 -18.54 -7.52 -13.15
C HIS A 194 -18.51 -6.30 -12.24
N TYR A 195 -19.65 -5.82 -11.78
CA TYR A 195 -19.73 -4.68 -10.88
C TYR A 195 -20.68 -4.96 -9.72
N LYS A 196 -20.55 -4.15 -8.68
CA LYS A 196 -21.43 -4.12 -7.52
C LYS A 196 -21.72 -2.68 -7.14
N THR A 197 -22.91 -2.45 -6.63
CA THR A 197 -23.31 -1.14 -6.12
C THR A 197 -23.36 -1.22 -4.62
N PHE A 198 -22.66 -0.30 -3.96
CA PHE A 198 -22.61 -0.22 -2.51
C PHE A 198 -23.14 1.12 -2.03
N PHE A 199 -23.69 1.12 -0.83
CA PHE A 199 -24.13 2.32 -0.16
C PHE A 199 -23.12 2.73 0.89
N ILE A 200 -22.62 3.97 0.80
CA ILE A 200 -21.67 4.55 1.74
C ILE A 200 -22.42 5.57 2.58
N ARG A 201 -22.46 5.35 3.90
CA ARG A 201 -22.98 6.33 4.85
C ARG A 201 -21.87 7.31 5.18
N SER A 202 -22.11 8.60 4.97
CA SER A 202 -21.30 9.66 5.56
C SER A 202 -22.05 10.26 6.74
N TYR A 203 -21.39 10.31 7.89
CA TYR A 203 -21.91 10.99 9.08
C TYR A 203 -21.56 12.48 8.96
N GLY A 204 -22.58 13.32 8.84
CA GLY A 204 -22.40 14.77 8.98
C GLY A 204 -21.89 15.09 10.39
N VAL A 205 -20.96 16.06 10.47
CA VAL A 205 -20.63 16.69 11.74
C VAL A 205 -21.78 17.65 12.04
N GLU A 206 -22.39 17.46 13.20
CA GLU A 206 -23.64 18.06 13.67
C GLU A 206 -24.92 17.34 13.20
N ASN A 207 -25.75 17.01 14.19
CA ASN A 207 -26.95 16.18 14.07
C ASN A 207 -27.85 16.62 12.90
N VAL A 208 -28.49 15.64 12.26
CA VAL A 208 -29.55 15.75 11.23
C VAL A 208 -29.08 15.69 9.76
N SER A 209 -28.49 14.55 9.35
CA SER A 209 -28.90 13.76 8.16
C SER A 209 -27.83 12.73 7.79
N THR A 210 -28.23 11.47 7.61
CA THR A 210 -27.34 10.42 7.08
C THR A 210 -27.46 10.46 5.57
N THR A 211 -26.50 11.06 4.86
CA THR A 211 -26.50 10.95 3.39
C THR A 211 -25.96 9.59 2.99
N ILE A 212 -26.83 8.77 2.41
CA ILE A 212 -26.46 7.47 1.86
C ILE A 212 -26.06 7.69 0.40
N LYS A 213 -24.76 7.63 0.10
CA LYS A 213 -24.27 7.72 -1.27
C LYS A 213 -24.22 6.35 -1.91
N LYS A 214 -24.95 6.18 -3.02
CA LYS A 214 -24.87 5.02 -3.89
C LYS A 214 -23.61 5.12 -4.76
N CYS A 215 -22.69 4.17 -4.63
CA CYS A 215 -21.41 4.15 -5.33
C CYS A 215 -21.22 2.85 -6.11
N LEU A 216 -20.72 2.96 -7.34
CA LEU A 216 -20.45 1.83 -8.21
C LEU A 216 -19.01 1.35 -8.07
N TYR A 217 -18.82 0.05 -7.91
CA TYR A 217 -17.51 -0.60 -7.81
C TYR A 217 -17.39 -1.75 -8.81
N LEU A 218 -16.21 -1.93 -9.38
CA LEU A 218 -15.85 -3.10 -10.18
C LEU A 218 -15.37 -4.22 -9.26
N THR A 219 -15.83 -5.43 -9.53
CA THR A 219 -15.14 -6.65 -9.08
C THR A 219 -13.79 -6.75 -9.79
N TYR A 220 -12.86 -7.57 -9.30
CA TYR A 220 -11.61 -7.84 -10.02
C TYR A 220 -11.85 -8.30 -11.47
N ARG A 221 -12.86 -9.16 -11.70
CA ARG A 221 -13.23 -9.61 -13.05
C ARG A 221 -13.76 -8.47 -13.93
N GLY A 222 -14.56 -7.57 -13.34
CA GLY A 222 -15.06 -6.41 -14.05
C GLY A 222 -13.96 -5.43 -14.42
N LEU A 223 -13.01 -5.20 -13.52
CA LEU A 223 -11.85 -4.36 -13.77
C LEU A 223 -11.04 -4.88 -14.94
N LEU A 224 -10.69 -6.17 -14.94
CA LEU A 224 -10.00 -6.79 -16.07
C LEU A 224 -10.80 -6.60 -17.36
N ARG A 225 -12.11 -6.87 -17.34
CA ARG A 225 -12.93 -6.68 -18.53
C ARG A 225 -12.87 -5.25 -19.05
N VAL A 226 -13.07 -4.25 -18.18
CA VAL A 226 -13.01 -2.83 -18.56
C VAL A 226 -11.67 -2.52 -19.22
N LEU A 227 -10.57 -2.90 -18.56
CA LEU A 227 -9.23 -2.57 -19.05
C LEU A 227 -8.87 -3.30 -20.35
N PHE A 228 -9.35 -4.54 -20.57
CA PHE A 228 -9.06 -5.30 -21.79
C PHE A 228 -9.95 -4.94 -22.99
N VAL A 229 -11.16 -4.42 -22.77
CA VAL A 229 -12.06 -4.02 -23.89
C VAL A 229 -11.94 -2.54 -24.26
N SER A 230 -11.24 -1.75 -23.46
CA SER A 230 -11.12 -0.31 -23.67
C SER A 230 -10.04 0.01 -24.69
N TYR A 231 -10.42 0.76 -25.73
CA TYR A 231 -9.52 1.29 -26.75
C TYR A 231 -8.99 2.66 -26.32
N ASN A 232 -8.10 2.68 -25.33
CA ASN A 232 -7.43 3.89 -24.84
C ASN A 232 -5.96 3.54 -24.54
N LYS A 233 -5.03 4.44 -24.89
CA LYS A 233 -3.58 4.30 -24.63
C LYS A 233 -3.27 3.93 -23.18
N ASN A 234 -3.97 4.52 -22.21
CA ASN A 234 -3.77 4.20 -20.79
C ASN A 234 -4.14 2.73 -20.46
N ALA A 235 -5.19 2.21 -21.10
CA ALA A 235 -5.60 0.81 -20.95
C ALA A 235 -4.67 -0.14 -21.75
N GLU A 236 -4.18 0.29 -22.91
CA GLU A 236 -3.22 -0.46 -23.74
C GLU A 236 -1.92 -0.75 -22.98
N HIS A 237 -1.44 0.18 -22.14
CA HIS A 237 -0.29 -0.09 -21.27
C HIS A 237 -0.56 -1.22 -20.27
N PHE A 238 -1.74 -1.24 -19.66
CA PHE A 238 -2.14 -2.34 -18.79
C PHE A 238 -2.29 -3.65 -19.56
N GLN A 239 -2.89 -3.62 -20.76
CA GLN A 239 -3.05 -4.78 -21.63
C GLN A 239 -1.69 -5.39 -21.96
N ASN A 240 -0.75 -4.59 -22.48
CA ASN A 240 0.62 -5.03 -22.80
C ASN A 240 1.33 -5.62 -21.58
N TRP A 241 1.24 -4.95 -20.42
CA TRP A 241 1.81 -5.44 -19.17
C TRP A 241 1.21 -6.79 -18.74
N ALA A 242 -0.11 -6.95 -18.84
CA ALA A 242 -0.78 -8.18 -18.47
C ALA A 242 -0.49 -9.32 -19.46
N GLU A 243 -0.51 -9.01 -20.76
CA GLU A 243 -0.22 -9.94 -21.85
C GLU A 243 1.22 -10.46 -21.78
N GLU A 244 2.21 -9.59 -21.57
CA GLU A 244 3.62 -9.99 -21.42
C GLU A 244 3.79 -10.99 -20.27
N LYS A 245 3.16 -10.71 -19.11
CA LYS A 245 3.23 -11.60 -17.95
C LYS A 245 2.52 -12.93 -18.21
N LEU A 246 1.31 -12.91 -18.77
CA LEU A 246 0.55 -14.12 -19.09
C LEU A 246 1.26 -14.98 -20.15
N PHE A 247 1.78 -14.35 -21.20
CA PHE A 247 2.57 -15.00 -22.24
C PHE A 247 3.81 -15.65 -21.64
N THR A 248 4.57 -14.94 -20.81
CA THR A 248 5.76 -15.48 -20.17
C THR A 248 5.42 -16.68 -19.28
N ILE A 249 4.32 -16.63 -18.52
CA ILE A 249 3.86 -17.73 -17.68
C ILE A 249 3.52 -18.97 -18.52
N GLN A 250 2.81 -18.79 -19.63
CA GLN A 250 2.34 -19.90 -20.45
C GLN A 250 3.43 -20.43 -21.39
N MET A 251 4.06 -19.55 -22.16
CA MET A 251 4.89 -19.85 -23.32
C MET A 251 6.37 -19.47 -23.15
N GLY A 252 6.72 -18.69 -22.12
CA GLY A 252 8.09 -18.26 -21.89
C GLY A 252 9.06 -19.41 -21.59
N SER A 253 10.32 -19.19 -21.91
CA SER A 253 11.46 -20.03 -21.52
C SER A 253 11.61 -20.11 -20.00
N LYS A 254 12.42 -21.06 -19.52
CA LYS A 254 12.71 -21.21 -18.09
C LYS A 254 13.34 -19.93 -17.53
N GLU A 255 14.27 -19.35 -18.27
CA GLU A 255 14.98 -18.13 -17.91
C GLU A 255 14.04 -16.91 -17.83
N GLU A 256 13.11 -16.77 -18.78
CA GLU A 256 12.11 -15.69 -18.76
C GLU A 256 11.12 -15.85 -17.60
N LYS A 257 10.68 -17.08 -17.32
CA LYS A 257 9.82 -17.40 -16.16
C LYS A 257 10.51 -17.11 -14.83
N ILE A 258 11.79 -17.44 -14.73
CA ILE A 258 12.62 -17.11 -13.56
C ILE A 258 12.71 -15.60 -13.38
N LYS A 259 13.00 -14.86 -14.46
CA LYS A 259 13.10 -13.40 -14.43
C LYS A 259 11.78 -12.76 -13.98
N LEU A 260 10.65 -13.23 -14.51
CA LEU A 260 9.33 -12.78 -14.09
C LEU A 260 9.05 -13.11 -12.62
N GLY A 261 9.41 -14.32 -12.16
CA GLY A 261 9.26 -14.71 -10.76
C GLY A 261 10.08 -13.82 -9.82
N ALA A 262 11.32 -13.51 -10.19
CA ALA A 262 12.19 -12.61 -9.44
C ALA A 262 11.60 -11.18 -9.37
N ASP A 263 11.07 -10.67 -10.48
CA ASP A 263 10.35 -9.37 -10.54
C ASP A 263 9.12 -9.36 -9.62
N ILE A 264 8.25 -10.37 -9.72
CA ILE A 264 7.03 -10.50 -8.89
C ILE A 264 7.37 -10.56 -7.40
N LEU A 265 8.42 -11.28 -7.04
CA LEU A 265 8.88 -11.41 -5.64
C LEU A 265 9.76 -10.24 -5.19
N ASN A 266 10.06 -9.29 -6.10
CA ASN A 266 10.96 -8.17 -5.86
C ASN A 266 12.34 -8.60 -5.32
N ILE A 267 12.87 -9.69 -5.89
CA ILE A 267 14.20 -10.24 -5.59
C ILE A 267 15.12 -9.90 -6.77
N SER A 268 16.33 -9.41 -6.49
CA SER A 268 17.28 -9.15 -7.58
C SER A 268 17.65 -10.45 -8.29
N MET A 269 17.82 -10.42 -9.61
CA MET A 269 18.29 -11.60 -10.35
C MET A 269 19.63 -12.13 -9.80
N LYS A 270 20.50 -11.24 -9.29
CA LYS A 270 21.75 -11.66 -8.64
C LYS A 270 21.48 -12.45 -7.34
N ALA A 271 20.56 -11.99 -6.49
CA ALA A 271 20.16 -12.71 -5.28
C ALA A 271 19.41 -14.00 -5.60
N TYR A 272 18.54 -13.98 -6.61
CA TYR A 272 17.88 -15.18 -7.11
C TYR A 272 18.91 -16.21 -7.56
N LYS A 273 19.85 -15.83 -8.44
CA LYS A 273 20.93 -16.72 -8.87
C LYS A 273 21.83 -17.12 -7.71
N ALA A 274 22.15 -16.24 -6.76
CA ALA A 274 22.93 -16.62 -5.59
C ALA A 274 22.19 -17.67 -4.71
N VAL A 275 20.89 -17.55 -4.52
CA VAL A 275 20.14 -18.45 -3.63
C VAL A 275 19.69 -19.73 -4.34
N PHE A 276 19.28 -19.61 -5.61
CA PHE A 276 18.70 -20.70 -6.39
C PHE A 276 19.66 -21.29 -7.43
N ASP A 277 20.67 -20.56 -7.91
CA ASP A 277 21.72 -21.08 -8.80
C ASP A 277 23.05 -21.36 -8.05
N SER A 278 23.39 -20.63 -6.96
CA SER A 278 24.66 -20.82 -6.21
C SER A 278 24.52 -21.71 -4.99
N HIS A 279 23.30 -22.08 -4.59
CA HIS A 279 23.08 -23.32 -3.85
C HIS A 279 22.77 -24.43 -4.85
N ALA A 280 23.87 -24.87 -5.46
CA ALA A 280 24.12 -26.18 -6.08
C ALA A 280 23.04 -26.74 -7.01
N ASP A 281 23.46 -27.17 -8.19
CA ASP A 281 22.72 -28.09 -9.07
C ASP A 281 22.19 -29.36 -8.35
N LYS A 282 22.57 -29.58 -7.08
CA LYS A 282 22.27 -30.74 -6.25
C LYS A 282 22.13 -30.31 -4.79
N PHE A 283 20.93 -30.41 -4.23
CA PHE A 283 20.65 -30.18 -2.80
C PHE A 283 20.78 -31.48 -2.00
N PRO A 284 21.94 -31.75 -1.37
CA PRO A 284 22.16 -33.00 -0.69
C PRO A 284 21.43 -32.98 0.63
N SER A 285 20.52 -33.93 0.82
CA SER A 285 19.55 -33.84 1.90
C SER A 285 19.00 -35.20 2.31
N ILE A 286 18.69 -35.29 3.60
CA ILE A 286 17.76 -36.28 4.14
C ILE A 286 16.34 -35.74 4.01
N TYR A 287 15.38 -36.61 3.70
CA TYR A 287 13.99 -36.19 3.46
C TYR A 287 12.97 -37.18 4.03
N LEU A 288 11.73 -36.70 4.16
CA LEU A 288 10.56 -37.49 4.47
C LEU A 288 9.41 -37.06 3.55
N PHE A 289 8.91 -37.99 2.73
CA PHE A 289 7.69 -37.80 1.96
C PHE A 289 6.51 -38.42 2.69
N ARG A 290 5.39 -37.71 2.75
CA ARG A 290 4.08 -38.25 3.12
C ARG A 290 3.42 -38.80 1.86
N LEU A 291 2.92 -40.03 1.90
CA LEU A 291 2.26 -40.67 0.75
C LEU A 291 0.74 -40.61 0.84
N GLY A 292 0.18 -40.58 2.05
CA GLY A 292 -1.27 -40.56 2.30
C GLY A 292 -1.64 -41.15 3.66
N LYS A 293 -2.94 -41.22 3.96
CA LYS A 293 -3.45 -41.86 5.18
C LYS A 293 -3.50 -43.38 5.00
N VAL A 294 -3.32 -44.11 6.11
CA VAL A 294 -3.38 -45.58 6.11
C VAL A 294 -4.71 -46.08 5.56
N ARG A 295 -5.85 -45.47 5.93
CA ARG A 295 -7.17 -45.88 5.42
C ARG A 295 -7.29 -45.89 3.89
N ASP A 296 -6.60 -44.96 3.21
CA ASP A 296 -6.70 -44.76 1.77
C ASP A 296 -5.66 -45.64 1.02
N LEU A 297 -4.62 -46.07 1.73
CA LEU A 297 -3.44 -46.76 1.20
C LEU A 297 -3.31 -48.22 1.64
N ARG A 298 -4.29 -48.71 2.42
CA ARG A 298 -4.26 -50.03 3.05
C ARG A 298 -4.13 -51.16 2.03
N GLU A 299 -4.93 -51.10 0.97
CA GLU A 299 -4.88 -52.08 -0.13
C GLU A 299 -3.58 -51.93 -0.94
N THR A 300 -3.21 -50.68 -1.26
CA THR A 300 -2.02 -50.36 -2.07
C THR A 300 -0.73 -50.91 -1.47
N PHE A 301 -0.57 -50.86 -0.14
CA PHE A 301 0.62 -51.32 0.57
C PHE A 301 0.35 -52.51 1.50
N GLN A 302 -0.77 -53.23 1.34
CA GLN A 302 -1.09 -54.43 2.12
C GLN A 302 -0.94 -54.24 3.64
N ILE A 303 -1.43 -53.12 4.16
CA ILE A 303 -1.20 -52.68 5.55
C ILE A 303 -2.12 -53.48 6.52
N PRO A 304 -1.59 -54.12 7.58
CA PRO A 304 -2.40 -54.88 8.54
C PRO A 304 -3.50 -54.06 9.22
N ASN A 305 -4.68 -54.67 9.42
CA ASN A 305 -5.85 -54.02 10.04
C ASN A 305 -5.61 -53.51 11.48
N LEU A 306 -4.58 -54.01 12.16
CA LEU A 306 -4.20 -53.55 13.49
C LEU A 306 -3.70 -52.09 13.49
N ILE A 307 -3.21 -51.60 12.35
CA ILE A 307 -2.67 -50.25 12.24
C ILE A 307 -3.81 -49.24 12.06
N SER A 308 -3.79 -48.19 12.87
CA SER A 308 -4.82 -47.13 12.85
C SER A 308 -4.94 -46.44 11.49
N ASP A 309 -6.18 -46.29 11.03
CA ASP A 309 -6.57 -45.57 9.82
C ASP A 309 -6.22 -44.07 9.83
N ASN A 310 -6.05 -43.51 11.02
CA ASN A 310 -5.69 -42.10 11.22
C ASN A 310 -4.18 -41.85 11.12
N SER A 311 -3.36 -42.91 11.06
CA SER A 311 -1.93 -42.80 10.80
C SER A 311 -1.65 -42.50 9.34
N TYR A 312 -0.41 -42.09 9.06
CA TYR A 312 0.04 -41.77 7.72
C TYR A 312 1.21 -42.66 7.30
N VAL A 313 1.26 -42.99 6.01
CA VAL A 313 2.38 -43.69 5.40
C VAL A 313 3.40 -42.66 4.91
N TYR A 314 4.66 -42.88 5.25
CA TYR A 314 5.76 -42.02 4.85
C TYR A 314 6.88 -42.83 4.18
N LYS A 315 7.66 -42.14 3.36
CA LYS A 315 8.89 -42.65 2.75
C LYS A 315 10.06 -41.80 3.22
N TYR A 316 10.98 -42.39 3.96
CA TYR A 316 12.23 -41.71 4.29
C TYR A 316 13.30 -41.99 3.23
N GLY A 317 14.39 -41.24 3.28
CA GLY A 317 15.55 -41.49 2.46
C GLY A 317 16.46 -40.28 2.38
N CYS A 318 17.41 -40.36 1.46
CA CYS A 318 18.40 -39.35 1.22
C CYS A 318 18.68 -39.19 -0.28
N THR A 319 19.29 -38.07 -0.65
CA THR A 319 19.61 -37.75 -2.04
C THR A 319 20.73 -36.73 -2.10
N ASP A 320 21.54 -36.77 -3.16
CA ASP A 320 22.45 -35.68 -3.52
C ASP A 320 21.68 -34.50 -4.13
N ASP A 321 20.53 -34.77 -4.75
CA ASP A 321 19.69 -33.79 -5.44
C ASP A 321 18.22 -33.95 -5.04
N LEU A 322 17.73 -33.01 -4.23
CA LEU A 322 16.34 -33.00 -3.76
C LEU A 322 15.33 -32.78 -4.87
N SER A 323 15.61 -31.88 -5.81
CA SER A 323 14.73 -31.53 -6.92
C SER A 323 14.50 -32.73 -7.83
N ARG A 324 15.59 -33.40 -8.24
CA ARG A 324 15.51 -34.66 -8.99
C ARG A 324 14.70 -35.71 -8.23
N ARG A 325 14.96 -35.86 -6.93
CA ARG A 325 14.27 -36.86 -6.10
C ARG A 325 12.78 -36.60 -5.92
N ILE A 326 12.34 -35.34 -5.81
CA ILE A 326 10.92 -34.99 -5.77
C ILE A 326 10.23 -35.48 -7.04
N ASN A 327 10.82 -35.22 -8.21
CA ASN A 327 10.29 -35.64 -9.51
C ASN A 327 10.24 -37.17 -9.65
N GLU A 328 11.34 -37.85 -9.34
CA GLU A 328 11.41 -39.32 -9.37
C GLU A 328 10.38 -39.96 -8.43
N THR A 329 10.22 -39.40 -7.22
CA THR A 329 9.26 -39.89 -6.22
C THR A 329 7.83 -39.67 -6.71
N GLY A 330 7.54 -38.49 -7.27
CA GLY A 330 6.26 -38.19 -7.90
C GLY A 330 5.93 -39.15 -9.04
N GLN A 331 6.89 -39.47 -9.92
CA GLN A 331 6.67 -40.40 -11.02
C GLN A 331 6.53 -41.86 -10.58
N LYS A 332 7.28 -42.30 -9.55
CA LYS A 332 7.24 -43.68 -9.05
C LYS A 332 5.97 -43.94 -8.24
N TYR A 333 5.72 -43.10 -7.24
CA TYR A 333 4.65 -43.32 -6.27
C TYR A 333 3.33 -42.67 -6.71
N GLY A 334 3.34 -41.58 -7.47
CA GLY A 334 2.11 -40.92 -7.95
C GLY A 334 1.31 -41.74 -8.97
N LYS A 335 1.88 -42.83 -9.50
CA LYS A 335 1.16 -43.81 -10.35
C LYS A 335 0.37 -44.84 -9.53
N LEU A 336 0.63 -44.95 -8.23
CA LEU A 336 -0.03 -45.90 -7.35
C LEU A 336 -1.39 -45.36 -6.91
N GLN A 337 -2.36 -46.27 -6.75
CA GLN A 337 -3.71 -45.93 -6.34
C GLN A 337 -3.71 -45.19 -4.98
N ASN A 338 -4.40 -44.05 -4.96
CA ASN A 338 -4.61 -43.17 -3.79
C ASN A 338 -3.33 -42.55 -3.18
N VAL A 339 -2.16 -42.73 -3.81
CA VAL A 339 -0.90 -42.16 -3.31
C VAL A 339 -0.71 -40.73 -3.83
N LYS A 340 -0.43 -39.80 -2.92
CA LYS A 340 -0.09 -38.40 -3.22
C LYS A 340 1.19 -38.03 -2.49
N PRO A 341 2.36 -38.22 -3.13
CA PRO A 341 3.65 -37.92 -2.52
C PRO A 341 3.78 -36.42 -2.25
N GLU A 342 4.08 -36.07 -1.01
CA GLU A 342 4.27 -34.70 -0.56
C GLU A 342 5.52 -34.63 0.31
N LEU A 343 6.47 -33.76 -0.04
CA LEU A 343 7.66 -33.55 0.77
C LEU A 343 7.26 -32.80 2.06
N VAL A 344 7.34 -33.48 3.21
CA VAL A 344 6.92 -32.89 4.50
C VAL A 344 8.09 -32.50 5.39
N LEU A 345 9.27 -33.11 5.20
CA LEU A 345 10.49 -32.73 5.91
C LEU A 345 11.70 -32.91 5.00
N TYR A 346 12.64 -31.99 5.10
CA TYR A 346 14.00 -32.18 4.58
C TYR A 346 15.00 -31.40 5.42
N ARG A 347 16.24 -31.88 5.45
CA ARG A 347 17.39 -31.16 6.01
C ARG A 347 18.59 -31.34 5.11
N MET A 348 19.30 -30.25 4.88
CA MET A 348 20.56 -30.28 4.15
C MET A 348 21.61 -31.00 5.00
N VAL A 349 22.40 -31.82 4.34
CA VAL A 349 23.53 -32.55 4.92
C VAL A 349 24.68 -32.49 3.93
N GLU A 350 25.92 -32.55 4.40
CA GLU A 350 27.05 -32.60 3.48
C GLU A 350 27.02 -33.88 2.64
N THR A 351 27.41 -33.76 1.37
CA THR A 351 27.35 -34.87 0.40
C THR A 351 28.05 -36.14 0.89
N LYS A 352 29.18 -35.99 1.60
CA LYS A 352 29.96 -37.12 2.15
C LYS A 352 29.25 -37.83 3.32
N HIS A 353 28.30 -37.19 4.00
CA HIS A 353 27.60 -37.71 5.17
C HIS A 353 26.15 -38.10 4.91
N ILE A 354 25.66 -37.98 3.67
CA ILE A 354 24.27 -38.32 3.29
C ILE A 354 23.87 -39.72 3.78
N PHE A 355 24.71 -40.72 3.53
CA PHE A 355 24.39 -42.11 3.88
C PHE A 355 24.52 -42.39 5.38
N ASP A 356 25.37 -41.66 6.09
CA ASP A 356 25.47 -41.75 7.56
C ASP A 356 24.20 -41.19 8.20
N ALA A 357 23.75 -40.03 7.74
CA ALA A 357 22.50 -39.40 8.19
C ALA A 357 21.27 -40.28 7.88
N GLU A 358 21.21 -40.90 6.69
CA GLU A 358 20.13 -41.82 6.33
C GLU A 358 20.15 -43.10 7.19
N ARG A 359 21.35 -43.63 7.48
CA ARG A 359 21.53 -44.81 8.35
C ARG A 359 21.00 -44.54 9.75
N GLU A 360 21.28 -43.37 10.31
CA GLU A 360 20.78 -43.01 11.63
C GLU A 360 19.24 -42.87 11.65
N ILE A 361 18.62 -42.27 10.63
CA ILE A 361 17.15 -42.24 10.50
C ILE A 361 16.60 -43.67 10.45
N ARG A 362 17.23 -44.54 9.66
CA ARG A 362 16.83 -45.94 9.50
C ARG A 362 16.91 -46.70 10.83
N GLU A 363 17.98 -46.50 11.60
CA GLU A 363 18.15 -47.10 12.92
C GLU A 363 17.07 -46.62 13.91
N GLN A 364 16.76 -45.32 13.89
CA GLN A 364 15.66 -44.77 14.70
C GLN A 364 14.31 -45.40 14.31
N CYS A 365 14.01 -45.50 13.01
CA CYS A 365 12.76 -46.11 12.55
C CYS A 365 12.64 -47.59 12.95
N LYS A 366 13.76 -48.33 12.90
CA LYS A 366 13.83 -49.72 13.36
C LYS A 366 13.63 -49.85 14.87
N ALA A 367 14.29 -49.00 15.66
CA ALA A 367 14.20 -49.02 17.12
C ALA A 367 12.77 -48.76 17.63
N TYR A 368 11.98 -47.98 16.90
CA TYR A 368 10.58 -47.73 17.20
C TYR A 368 9.59 -48.65 16.45
N GLU A 369 10.08 -49.68 15.76
CA GLU A 369 9.29 -50.65 15.00
C GLU A 369 8.30 -50.01 14.01
N LYS A 370 8.72 -48.94 13.33
CA LYS A 370 7.85 -48.16 12.43
C LYS A 370 7.88 -48.61 10.98
N ASN A 371 8.78 -49.52 10.64
CA ASN A 371 8.97 -50.01 9.28
C ASN A 371 7.75 -50.75 8.78
N LEU A 372 7.25 -50.32 7.62
CA LEU A 372 6.23 -51.04 6.88
C LEU A 372 6.94 -52.05 5.97
N ASN A 373 6.98 -53.31 6.37
CA ASN A 373 7.59 -54.38 5.59
C ASN A 373 6.67 -54.76 4.43
N THR A 374 6.87 -54.11 3.29
CA THR A 374 6.17 -54.40 2.04
C THR A 374 7.15 -54.85 0.98
N SER A 375 6.79 -55.86 0.19
CA SER A 375 7.65 -56.41 -0.86
C SER A 375 8.07 -55.31 -1.84
N GLY A 376 9.38 -55.03 -1.90
CA GLY A 376 9.95 -54.01 -2.78
C GLY A 376 10.07 -52.59 -2.20
N TYR A 377 9.60 -52.35 -0.97
CA TYR A 377 9.66 -51.03 -0.33
C TYR A 377 10.15 -51.13 1.13
N ILE A 378 11.46 -51.06 1.32
CA ILE A 378 12.12 -51.17 2.65
C ILE A 378 12.21 -49.85 3.43
N GLU A 379 11.85 -48.76 2.75
CA GLU A 379 12.05 -47.36 3.18
C GLU A 379 10.74 -46.69 3.63
N LEU A 380 9.67 -47.47 3.74
CA LEU A 380 8.36 -47.00 4.16
C LEU A 380 8.18 -47.17 5.67
N ILE A 381 7.56 -46.17 6.28
CA ILE A 381 7.23 -46.15 7.70
C ILE A 381 5.81 -45.66 7.93
N ILE A 382 5.22 -46.03 9.06
CA ILE A 382 3.91 -45.52 9.50
C ILE A 382 4.09 -44.71 10.77
N LEU A 383 3.59 -43.49 10.77
CA LEU A 383 3.64 -42.59 11.93
C LEU A 383 2.25 -42.05 12.25
N THR A 384 1.95 -41.99 13.54
CA THR A 384 0.88 -41.17 14.12
C THR A 384 1.31 -39.69 14.18
N GLY A 385 0.38 -38.79 14.46
CA GLY A 385 0.70 -37.36 14.62
C GLY A 385 1.77 -37.08 15.69
N LYS A 386 1.72 -37.78 16.84
CA LYS A 386 2.70 -37.62 17.92
C LYS A 386 4.10 -38.10 17.50
N GLU A 387 4.16 -39.23 16.79
CA GLU A 387 5.42 -39.82 16.32
C GLU A 387 6.05 -38.99 15.19
N TYR A 388 5.23 -38.38 14.35
CA TYR A 388 5.69 -37.42 13.35
C TYR A 388 6.36 -36.19 13.99
N GLU A 389 5.81 -35.67 15.10
CA GLU A 389 6.44 -34.58 15.84
C GLU A 389 7.79 -34.99 16.48
N TYR A 390 7.91 -36.25 16.92
CA TYR A 390 9.22 -36.78 17.34
C TYR A 390 10.19 -36.88 16.17
N MET A 391 9.73 -37.38 15.03
CA MET A 391 10.53 -37.54 13.82
C MET A 391 11.05 -36.18 13.31
N LYS A 392 10.26 -35.11 13.38
CA LYS A 392 10.71 -33.74 13.11
C LYS A 392 11.94 -33.34 13.93
N LYS A 393 11.92 -33.63 15.24
CA LYS A 393 13.04 -33.33 16.14
C LYS A 393 14.27 -34.16 15.77
N CYS A 394 14.06 -35.43 15.45
CA CYS A 394 15.12 -36.33 15.01
C CYS A 394 15.80 -35.82 13.73
N TYR A 395 15.03 -35.52 12.67
CA TYR A 395 15.54 -34.95 11.44
C TYR A 395 16.30 -33.64 11.68
N LYS A 396 15.78 -32.76 12.55
CA LYS A 396 16.48 -31.51 12.90
C LYS A 396 17.83 -31.77 13.54
N ARG A 397 17.92 -32.69 14.50
CA ARG A 397 19.19 -33.05 15.16
C ARG A 397 20.19 -33.60 14.15
N ILE A 398 19.79 -34.63 13.39
CA ILE A 398 20.63 -35.30 12.39
C ILE A 398 21.08 -34.30 11.32
N GLY A 399 20.16 -33.48 10.82
CA GLY A 399 20.47 -32.43 9.84
C GLY A 399 21.54 -31.45 10.35
N ASN A 400 21.46 -31.04 11.60
CA ASN A 400 22.45 -30.13 12.20
C ASN A 400 23.80 -30.83 12.42
N GLU A 401 23.78 -32.09 12.86
CA GLU A 401 24.98 -32.90 13.11
C GLU A 401 25.80 -33.13 11.83
N TYR A 402 25.11 -33.36 10.70
CA TYR A 402 25.73 -33.62 9.41
C TYR A 402 25.71 -32.40 8.45
N ALA A 403 25.42 -31.19 8.94
CA ALA A 403 25.38 -29.97 8.13
C ALA A 403 26.78 -29.51 7.66
N GLY A 404 27.83 -29.85 8.42
CA GLY A 404 29.23 -29.50 8.15
C GLY A 404 29.44 -28.02 7.75
N ALA A 405 30.07 -27.74 6.60
CA ALA A 405 30.34 -26.40 6.07
C ALA A 405 29.07 -25.56 5.83
N SER A 406 27.89 -26.19 5.67
CA SER A 406 26.62 -25.47 5.57
C SER A 406 26.21 -24.85 6.91
N ALA A 407 26.67 -25.39 8.05
CA ALA A 407 26.48 -24.78 9.36
C ALA A 407 27.31 -23.49 9.52
N GLU A 408 28.52 -23.46 8.97
CA GLU A 408 29.35 -22.25 8.94
C GLU A 408 28.73 -21.16 8.06
N LEU A 409 28.18 -21.53 6.90
CA LEU A 409 27.45 -20.58 6.06
C LEU A 409 26.18 -20.07 6.75
N GLN A 410 25.41 -20.94 7.41
CA GLN A 410 24.25 -20.52 8.22
C GLN A 410 24.65 -19.56 9.35
N ARG A 411 25.79 -19.82 10.02
CA ARG A 411 26.35 -18.94 11.05
C ARG A 411 26.75 -17.57 10.47
N GLN A 412 27.40 -17.55 9.31
CA GLN A 412 27.79 -16.32 8.62
C GLN A 412 26.58 -15.50 8.15
N VAL A 413 25.52 -16.15 7.64
CA VAL A 413 24.27 -15.47 7.29
C VAL A 413 23.65 -14.82 8.52
N GLN A 414 23.61 -15.54 9.64
CA GLN A 414 23.07 -15.03 10.90
C GLN A 414 23.89 -13.85 11.46
N GLU A 415 25.23 -13.91 11.36
CA GLU A 415 26.11 -12.79 11.71
C GLU A 415 25.91 -11.57 10.79
N LEU A 416 25.71 -11.79 9.49
CA LEU A 416 25.44 -10.71 8.54
C LEU A 416 24.07 -10.07 8.78
N GLU A 417 23.03 -10.85 9.09
CA GLU A 417 21.71 -10.33 9.47
C GLU A 417 21.80 -9.43 10.72
N GLN A 418 22.53 -9.87 11.74
CA GLN A 418 22.77 -9.06 12.94
C GLN A 418 23.52 -7.76 12.62
N LYS A 419 24.54 -7.80 11.76
CA LYS A 419 25.27 -6.60 11.33
C LYS A 419 24.38 -5.62 10.57
N VAL A 420 23.52 -6.11 9.68
CA VAL A 420 22.56 -5.28 8.94
C VAL A 420 21.58 -4.61 9.89
N GLU A 421 21.06 -5.35 10.87
CA GLU A 421 20.16 -4.81 11.89
C GLU A 421 20.86 -3.73 12.75
N GLN A 422 22.11 -3.97 13.13
CA GLN A 422 22.94 -3.02 13.86
C GLN A 422 23.22 -1.74 13.05
N GLU A 423 23.54 -1.87 11.75
CA GLU A 423 23.73 -0.72 10.86
C GLU A 423 22.42 0.07 10.68
N HIS A 424 21.28 -0.59 10.56
CA HIS A 424 19.99 0.10 10.48
C HIS A 424 19.67 0.88 11.76
N ALA A 425 19.94 0.30 12.93
CA ALA A 425 19.80 1.00 14.21
C ALA A 425 20.74 2.21 14.30
N SER A 426 21.99 2.06 13.85
CA SER A 426 23.00 3.13 13.83
C SER A 426 22.55 4.30 12.93
N HIS A 427 22.14 4.02 11.68
CA HIS A 427 21.63 5.05 10.77
C HIS A 427 20.41 5.78 11.33
N LYS A 428 19.51 5.06 12.03
CA LYS A 428 18.36 5.67 12.68
C LYS A 428 18.77 6.62 13.80
N TYR A 429 19.79 6.27 14.57
CA TYR A 429 20.34 7.14 15.61
C TYR A 429 21.00 8.39 15.02
N GLU A 430 21.80 8.24 13.97
CA GLU A 430 22.44 9.38 13.29
C GLU A 430 21.41 10.34 12.67
N MET A 431 20.30 9.82 12.15
CA MET A 431 19.17 10.66 11.71
C MET A 431 18.56 11.47 12.86
N LEU A 432 18.32 10.85 14.02
CA LEU A 432 17.78 11.53 15.20
C LEU A 432 18.72 12.63 15.71
N GLU A 433 20.03 12.38 15.69
CA GLU A 433 21.05 13.36 16.06
C GLU A 433 21.03 14.56 15.10
N LYS A 434 20.97 14.31 13.78
CA LYS A 434 20.83 15.38 12.78
C LYS A 434 19.55 16.17 12.97
N ASP A 435 18.42 15.53 13.29
CA ASP A 435 17.17 16.22 13.57
C ASP A 435 17.25 17.10 14.83
N MET A 436 17.99 16.68 15.87
CA MET A 436 18.25 17.50 17.05
C MET A 436 19.08 18.74 16.71
N VAL A 437 20.17 18.58 15.94
CA VAL A 437 21.00 19.71 15.50
C VAL A 437 20.20 20.69 14.64
N ILE A 438 19.30 20.19 13.79
CA ILE A 438 18.40 21.05 12.99
C ILE A 438 17.48 21.85 13.92
N LYS A 439 16.88 21.22 14.94
CA LYS A 439 16.03 21.91 15.92
C LYS A 439 16.80 22.98 16.69
N GLU A 440 18.02 22.70 17.12
CA GLU A 440 18.87 23.66 17.82
C GLU A 440 19.16 24.88 16.94
N LYS A 441 19.55 24.65 15.68
CA LYS A 441 19.75 25.73 14.71
C LYS A 441 18.48 26.53 14.45
N ASP A 442 17.32 25.87 14.33
CA ASP A 442 16.03 26.55 14.18
C ASP A 442 15.67 27.39 15.43
N MET A 443 16.09 27.01 16.64
CA MET A 443 15.95 27.84 17.85
C MET A 443 16.84 29.07 17.81
N THR A 444 18.13 28.92 17.48
CA THR A 444 19.05 30.06 17.35
C THR A 444 18.60 31.05 16.27
N ILE A 445 18.05 30.54 15.16
CA ILE A 445 17.47 31.40 14.10
C ILE A 445 16.29 32.20 14.66
N LYS A 446 15.39 31.56 15.43
CA LYS A 446 14.25 32.26 16.05
C LYS A 446 14.70 33.35 17.03
N GLU A 447 15.72 33.08 17.84
CA GLU A 447 16.29 34.09 18.76
C GLU A 447 16.79 35.31 17.99
N LYS A 448 17.57 35.10 16.94
CA LYS A 448 18.05 36.20 16.07
C LYS A 448 16.93 36.92 15.33
N ASP A 449 15.87 36.21 14.92
CA ASP A 449 14.70 36.82 14.28
C ASP A 449 13.94 37.75 15.25
N MET A 450 13.84 37.37 16.54
CA MET A 450 13.24 38.22 17.57
C MET A 450 14.08 39.47 17.81
N GLU A 451 15.39 39.32 17.98
CA GLU A 451 16.32 40.45 18.15
C GLU A 451 16.23 41.43 16.96
N ASN A 452 16.21 40.91 15.73
CA ASN A 452 16.04 41.74 14.52
C ASN A 452 14.69 42.46 14.47
N LYS A 453 13.61 41.86 14.99
CA LYS A 453 12.29 42.48 15.04
C LYS A 453 12.26 43.63 16.05
N GLU A 454 12.88 43.44 17.21
CA GLU A 454 13.01 44.49 18.23
C GLU A 454 13.78 45.69 17.68
N LEU A 455 14.90 45.45 16.98
CA LEU A 455 15.69 46.49 16.33
C LEU A 455 14.88 47.25 15.26
N ARG A 456 14.12 46.55 14.41
CA ARG A 456 13.27 47.19 13.39
C ARG A 456 12.19 48.08 13.99
N THR A 457 11.51 47.58 15.02
CA THR A 457 10.47 48.34 15.72
C THR A 457 11.04 49.64 16.27
N LYS A 458 12.24 49.57 16.86
CA LYS A 458 12.95 50.73 17.40
C LYS A 458 13.25 51.77 16.32
N ILE A 459 13.76 51.34 15.16
CA ILE A 459 14.02 52.20 14.00
C ILE A 459 12.73 52.88 13.52
N GLU A 460 11.62 52.16 13.42
CA GLU A 460 10.34 52.71 12.97
C GLU A 460 9.79 53.77 13.94
N THR A 461 9.87 53.52 15.26
CA THR A 461 9.49 54.52 16.27
C THR A 461 10.34 55.79 16.17
N ASP A 462 11.65 55.63 16.00
CA ASP A 462 12.57 56.77 15.86
C ASP A 462 12.26 57.56 14.57
N SER A 463 11.93 56.87 13.48
CA SER A 463 11.54 57.51 12.21
C SER A 463 10.25 58.32 12.33
N LYS A 464 9.21 57.75 12.95
CA LYS A 464 7.92 58.46 13.18
C LYS A 464 8.10 59.68 14.08
N TYR A 465 8.93 59.55 15.11
CA TYR A 465 9.26 60.68 15.98
C TYR A 465 9.91 61.82 15.18
N ASN A 466 10.84 61.50 14.28
CA ASN A 466 11.48 62.48 13.41
C ASN A 466 10.48 63.14 12.43
N GLU A 467 9.56 62.38 11.84
CA GLU A 467 8.53 62.94 10.94
C GLU A 467 7.60 63.92 11.65
N LEU A 468 7.13 63.57 12.85
CA LEU A 468 6.32 64.46 13.69
C LEU A 468 7.06 65.75 14.05
N LEU A 469 8.36 65.64 14.35
CA LEU A 469 9.21 66.79 14.63
C LEU A 469 9.31 67.72 13.41
N ILE A 470 9.47 67.16 12.21
CA ILE A 470 9.52 67.92 10.95
C ILE A 470 8.19 68.65 10.70
N GLN A 471 7.05 67.94 10.79
CA GLN A 471 5.73 68.56 10.59
C GLN A 471 5.47 69.71 11.56
N HIS A 472 5.85 69.54 12.83
CA HIS A 472 5.70 70.57 13.84
C HIS A 472 6.54 71.82 13.54
N LEU A 473 7.74 71.65 12.97
CA LEU A 473 8.59 72.75 12.53
C LEU A 473 8.00 73.47 11.29
N THR A 474 7.43 72.74 10.33
CA THR A 474 6.81 73.31 9.11
C THR A 474 5.58 74.15 9.43
N LEU A 475 4.67 73.67 10.29
CA LEU A 475 3.47 74.42 10.69
C LEU A 475 3.80 75.73 11.41
N LYS A 476 4.87 75.74 12.22
CA LYS A 476 5.39 76.98 12.84
C LYS A 476 5.97 77.95 11.81
N GLY A 477 6.50 77.46 10.70
CA GLY A 477 6.97 78.28 9.59
C GLY A 477 5.85 78.97 8.83
N GLU A 478 4.77 78.26 8.50
CA GLU A 478 3.64 78.78 7.71
C GLU A 478 2.79 79.83 8.45
N CYS A 479 2.61 79.68 9.77
CA CYS A 479 1.94 80.69 10.60
C CYS A 479 2.65 82.05 10.59
N ASN A 480 3.97 82.09 10.35
CA ASN A 480 4.72 83.34 10.28
C ASN A 480 4.59 84.06 8.91
N VAL A 481 4.11 83.38 7.87
CA VAL A 481 3.97 83.96 6.51
C VAL A 481 2.62 84.65 6.33
N LYS A 482 1.53 84.09 6.87
CA LYS A 482 0.17 84.68 6.77
C LYS A 482 -0.06 85.97 7.57
N VAL A 483 0.90 86.40 8.39
CA VAL A 483 0.82 87.66 9.15
C VAL A 483 1.51 88.82 8.39
N ARG A 484 2.00 88.60 7.16
CA ARG A 484 2.78 89.58 6.39
C ARG A 484 2.18 90.00 5.04
N GLU A 485 0.96 89.61 4.71
CA GLU A 485 0.14 90.21 3.64
C GLU A 485 -0.98 91.05 4.27
#